data_AF-Q973Z1-F1
#
_entry.id   AF-Q973Z1-F1
#
_cell.length_a   1.000
_cell.length_b   1.000
_cell.length_c   1.000
_cell.angle_alpha   90.00
_cell.angle_beta   90.00
_cell.angle_gamma   90.00
#
_symmetry.space_group_name_H-M   'P 1'
#
loop_
_entity.id
_entity.type
_entity.pdbx_description
1 polymer ?
#
loop_
_entity_poly.entity_id
_entity_poly.type
_entity_poly.pdbx_seq_one_letter_code
_entity_poly.pdbx_strand_id
1 'polypeptide(L)' 'MNSTYYVAMLVVAIIVTLLYSLFPIYNKINPTLGGLPIFYWYQILLLAVTTILSAVVVHFVKEEGER' A
#
# COMPACT_ATOMS: atom_id res chain seq x y z
N MET A 1 0.69 16.01 -15.05
CA MET A 1 1.47 15.14 -14.14
C MET A 1 2.86 14.97 -14.72
N ASN A 2 3.89 15.36 -13.97
CA ASN A 2 5.31 15.31 -14.39
C ASN A 2 5.90 13.90 -14.19
N SER A 3 7.13 13.67 -14.69
CA SER A 3 7.82 12.37 -14.55
C SER A 3 8.01 11.96 -13.09
N THR A 4 8.23 12.93 -12.19
CA THR A 4 8.37 12.73 -10.75
C THR A 4 7.16 12.03 -10.14
N TYR A 5 5.94 12.43 -10.50
CA TYR A 5 4.70 11.78 -10.06
C TYR A 5 4.71 10.28 -10.38
N TYR A 6 4.99 9.93 -11.63
CA TYR A 6 4.95 8.54 -12.08
C TYR A 6 6.03 7.69 -11.42
N VAL A 7 7.23 8.24 -11.24
CA VAL A 7 8.32 7.57 -10.51
C VAL A 7 7.92 7.33 -9.05
N ALA A 8 7.37 8.34 -8.36
CA ALA A 8 6.92 8.20 -6.98
C ALA A 8 5.81 7.15 -6.84
N MET A 9 4.82 7.16 -7.73
CA MET A 9 3.76 6.15 -7.75
C MET A 9 4.29 4.75 -8.06
N LEU A 10 5.28 4.62 -8.96
CA LEU A 10 5.93 3.34 -9.26
C LEU A 10 6.65 2.79 -8.02
N VAL A 11 7.36 3.65 -7.29
CA VAL A 11 8.04 3.26 -6.04
C VAL A 11 7.03 2.79 -5.01
N VAL A 12 5.94 3.53 -4.79
CA VAL A 12 4.85 3.11 -3.89
C VAL A 12 4.27 1.77 -4.34
N ALA A 13 3.97 1.60 -5.62
CA ALA A 13 3.42 0.36 -6.17
C ALA A 13 4.36 -0.83 -5.94
N ILE A 14 5.66 -0.68 -6.21
CA ILE A 14 6.65 -1.75 -5.99
C ILE A 14 6.72 -2.12 -4.51
N ILE A 15 6.83 -1.14 -3.61
CA ILE A 15 6.92 -1.38 -2.16
C ILE A 15 5.67 -2.13 -1.68
N VAL A 16 4.49 -1.63 -2.05
CA VAL A 16 3.22 -2.24 -1.67
C VAL A 16 3.10 -3.65 -2.22
N THR A 17 3.39 -3.87 -3.51
CA THR A 17 3.37 -5.20 -4.12
C THR A 17 4.29 -6.18 -3.39
N LEU A 18 5.52 -5.77 -3.07
CA LEU A 18 6.45 -6.61 -2.31
C LEU A 18 5.89 -6.99 -0.94
N LEU A 19 5.26 -6.06 -0.22
CA LEU A 19 4.62 -6.35 1.07
C LEU A 19 3.45 -7.32 0.93
N TYR A 20 2.57 -7.12 -0.07
CA TYR A 20 1.47 -8.04 -0.37
C TYR A 20 1.97 -9.46 -0.74
N SER A 21 3.08 -9.55 -1.47
CA SER A 21 3.68 -10.82 -1.91
C SER A 21 4.31 -11.63 -0.79
N LEU A 22 4.48 -11.09 0.42
CA LEU A 22 4.96 -11.85 1.58
C LEU A 22 3.92 -12.84 2.13
N PHE A 23 2.71 -12.87 1.59
CA PHE A 23 1.62 -13.72 2.08
C PHE A 23 1.97 -15.19 2.30
N PRO A 24 2.84 -15.88 1.51
CA PRO A 24 3.12 -17.29 1.75
C PRO A 24 3.74 -17.56 3.13
N ILE A 25 4.34 -16.55 3.77
CA ILE A 25 5.00 -16.66 5.07
C ILE A 25 3.98 -16.77 6.22
N TYR A 26 2.83 -16.13 6.07
CA TYR A 26 1.85 -15.97 7.17
C TYR A 26 0.40 -16.29 6.77
N ASN A 27 0.17 -16.77 5.54
CA ASN A 27 -1.15 -17.24 5.09
C ASN A 27 -1.50 -18.56 5.80
N LYS A 28 -2.04 -18.41 7.01
CA LYS A 28 -2.51 -19.50 7.86
C LYS A 28 -3.99 -19.29 8.13
N ILE A 29 -4.73 -20.40 8.26
CA ILE A 29 -6.17 -20.38 8.56
C ILE A 29 -6.43 -19.86 9.98
N ASN A 30 -5.55 -20.21 10.94
CA ASN A 30 -5.66 -19.79 12.34
C ASN A 30 -4.42 -18.99 12.77
N PRO A 31 -4.56 -18.01 13.68
CA PRO A 31 -5.82 -17.59 14.34
C PRO A 31 -6.77 -16.78 13.44
N THR A 32 -8.03 -16.70 13.85
CA THR A 32 -9.07 -15.87 13.20
C THR A 32 -9.50 -14.73 14.12
N LEU A 33 -9.91 -13.62 13.52
CA LEU A 33 -10.53 -12.48 14.19
C LEU A 33 -11.85 -12.18 13.48
N GLY A 34 -12.96 -12.22 14.21
CA GLY A 34 -14.30 -12.05 13.63
C GLY A 34 -14.68 -13.11 12.59
N GLY A 35 -14.11 -14.32 12.69
CA GLY A 35 -14.34 -15.41 11.73
C GLY A 35 -13.46 -15.35 10.47
N LEU A 36 -12.62 -14.32 10.33
CA LEU A 36 -11.67 -14.19 9.22
C LEU A 36 -10.23 -14.46 9.69
N PRO A 37 -9.42 -15.24 8.95
CA PRO A 37 -7.99 -15.38 9.24
C PRO A 37 -7.30 -14.02 9.35
N ILE A 38 -6.35 -13.88 10.30
CA ILE A 38 -5.58 -12.65 10.50
C ILE A 38 -4.88 -12.18 9.21
N PHE A 39 -4.54 -13.12 8.31
CA PHE A 39 -4.03 -12.80 6.97
C PHE A 39 -4.88 -11.74 6.25
N TYR A 40 -6.20 -11.87 6.22
CA TYR A 40 -7.06 -10.90 5.52
C TYR A 40 -7.08 -9.54 6.20
N TRP A 41 -7.03 -9.50 7.54
CA TRP A 41 -6.91 -8.26 8.30
C TRP A 41 -5.63 -7.52 7.95
N TYR A 42 -4.51 -8.23 7.79
CA TYR A 42 -3.27 -7.64 7.33
C TYR A 42 -3.41 -7.06 5.90
N GLN A 43 -4.09 -7.76 4.99
CA GLN A 43 -4.34 -7.24 3.63
C GLN A 43 -5.22 -5.98 3.63
N ILE A 44 -6.19 -5.88 4.52
CA ILE A 44 -7.04 -4.70 4.69
C ILE A 44 -6.22 -3.52 5.25
N LEU A 45 -5.37 -3.77 6.24
CA LEU A 45 -4.48 -2.74 6.78
C LEU A 45 -3.49 -2.24 5.71
N LEU A 46 -2.90 -3.14 4.93
CA LEU A 46 -2.04 -2.76 3.79
C LEU A 46 -2.78 -1.93 2.75
N LEU A 47 -4.07 -2.20 2.51
CA LEU A 47 -4.88 -1.41 1.59
C LEU A 47 -5.02 0.03 2.10
N ALA A 48 -5.31 0.20 3.40
CA ALA A 48 -5.37 1.51 4.02
C ALA A 48 -4.03 2.26 3.93
N VAL A 49 -2.91 1.57 4.20
CA VAL A 49 -1.55 2.13 4.04
C VAL A 49 -1.30 2.56 2.59
N THR A 50 -1.68 1.74 1.62
CA THR A 50 -1.52 2.04 0.18
C THR A 50 -2.27 3.31 -0.21
N THR A 51 -3.51 3.45 0.26
CA THR A 51 -4.32 4.66 0.04
C THR A 51 -3.65 5.90 0.64
N ILE A 52 -3.15 5.79 1.88
CA ILE A 52 -2.47 6.91 2.56
C ILE A 52 -1.20 7.31 1.80
N LEU A 53 -0.34 6.35 1.43
CA LEU A 53 0.89 6.62 0.69
C LEU A 53 0.60 7.27 -0.67
N SER A 54 -0.44 6.79 -1.37
CA SER A 54 -0.84 7.35 -2.66
C SER A 54 -1.39 8.77 -2.51
N ALA A 55 -2.19 9.03 -1.47
CA ALA A 55 -2.71 10.36 -1.16
C ALA A 55 -1.57 11.34 -0.82
N VAL A 56 -0.57 10.90 -0.07
CA VAL A 56 0.65 11.66 0.24
C VAL A 56 1.38 12.01 -1.07
N VAL A 57 1.65 11.05 -1.96
CA VAL A 57 2.30 11.34 -3.24
C VAL A 57 1.51 12.37 -4.06
N VAL A 58 0.19 12.22 -4.14
CA VAL A 58 -0.67 13.18 -4.85
C VAL A 58 -0.58 14.58 -4.24
N HIS A 59 -0.61 14.70 -2.90
CA HIS A 59 -0.55 15.99 -2.23
C HIS A 59 0.80 16.70 -2.43
N PHE A 60 1.91 16.01 -2.17
CA PHE A 60 3.25 16.60 -2.25
C PHE A 60 3.68 16.93 -3.68
N VAL A 61 3.37 16.07 -4.65
CA VAL A 61 3.74 16.33 -6.06
C VAL A 61 2.86 17.43 -6.68
N LYS A 62 1.63 17.61 -6.18
CA LYS A 62 0.80 18.75 -6.59
C LYS A 62 1.39 20.07 -6.07
N GLU A 63 1.85 20.12 -4.83
CA GLU A 63 2.51 21.31 -4.25
C GLU A 63 3.81 21.70 -4.96
N GLU A 64 4.60 20.72 -5.43
CA GLU A 64 5.80 20.99 -6.25
C GLU A 64 5.48 21.55 -7.64
N GLY A 65 4.30 21.26 -8.19
CA GLY A 65 3.87 21.79 -9.48
C GLY A 65 3.28 23.21 -9.41
N GLU A 66 2.91 23.67 -8.22
CA GLU A 66 2.39 25.02 -7.98
C GLU A 66 3.46 26.03 -7.50
N ARG A 67 4.68 25.56 -7.19
CA ARG A 67 5.86 26.40 -6.87
C ARG A 67 6.74 26.62 -8.11
#